data_AF-A0A3M8H8G9-F1
#
_entry.id   AF-A0A3M8H8G9-F1
#
_cell.length_a   1.000
_cell.length_b   1.000
_cell.length_c   1.000
_cell.angle_alpha   90.00
_cell.angle_beta   90.00
_cell.angle_gamma   90.00
#
_symmetry.space_group_name_H-M   'P 1'
#
loop_
_entity.id
_entity.type
_entity.pdbx_description
1 polymer ?
#
loop_
_entity_poly.entity_id
_entity_poly.type
_entity_poly.pdbx_seq_one_letter_code
_entity_poly.pdbx_strand_id
1 'polypeptide(L)' 'MKRIEGQLRGILKMMDEGKDCKAVVTQLSAVRSGVDHTIGVIVSQNLKECILEAKSNEATNDSVQEAMELLVKSR' A
#
# COMPACT_ATOMS: atom_id res chain seq x y z
N MET A 1 -3.55 -6.07 -5.14
CA MET A 1 -3.65 -7.43 -4.56
C MET A 1 -3.23 -8.55 -5.52
N LYS A 2 -3.87 -8.77 -6.68
CA LYS A 2 -3.50 -9.88 -7.61
C LYS A 2 -2.00 -9.95 -7.96
N ARG A 3 -1.34 -8.80 -8.14
CA ARG A 3 0.11 -8.71 -8.39
C ARG A 3 0.94 -9.22 -7.21
N ILE A 4 0.62 -8.76 -6.00
CA ILE A 4 1.30 -9.14 -4.74
C ILE A 4 1.15 -10.65 -4.50
N GLU A 5 -0.05 -11.19 -4.72
CA GLU A 5 -0.33 -12.63 -4.65
C GLU A 5 0.58 -13.43 -5.62
N GLY A 6 0.69 -12.99 -6.87
CA GLY A 6 1.57 -13.62 -7.85
C GLY A 6 3.05 -13.57 -7.44
N GLN A 7 3.51 -12.45 -6.88
CA GLN A 7 4.86 -12.31 -6.35
C GLN A 7 5.13 -13.27 -5.19
N LEU A 8 4.20 -13.40 -4.24
CA LEU A 8 4.31 -14.35 -3.13
C LEU A 8 4.41 -15.80 -3.62
N ARG A 9 3.59 -16.19 -4.62
CA ARG A 9 3.71 -17.52 -5.25
C ARG A 9 5.07 -17.74 -5.89
N GLY A 10 5.60 -16.72 -6.56
CA GLY A 10 6.95 -16.76 -7.13
C GLY A 10 8.04 -16.93 -6.07
N ILE A 11 7.93 -16.20 -4.96
CA ILE A 11 8.86 -16.28 -3.82
C ILE A 11 8.85 -17.68 -3.19
N LEU A 12 7.66 -18.27 -2.98
CA LEU A 12 7.56 -19.65 -2.48
C LEU A 12 8.31 -20.63 -3.39
N LYS A 13 8.09 -20.54 -4.70
CA LYS A 13 8.84 -21.36 -5.67
C LYS A 13 10.36 -21.11 -5.61
N MET A 14 10.80 -19.87 -5.42
CA MET A 14 12.23 -19.56 -5.25
C MET A 14 12.81 -20.24 -4.01
N MET A 15 12.05 -20.31 -2.92
CA MET A 15 12.46 -20.98 -1.69
C MET A 15 12.52 -22.50 -1.89
N ASP A 16 11.52 -23.09 -2.54
CA ASP A 16 11.48 -24.53 -2.86
C ASP A 16 12.63 -24.95 -3.78
N GLU A 17 13.01 -24.09 -4.73
CA GLU A 17 14.15 -24.29 -5.63
C GLU A 17 15.52 -23.99 -4.98
N GLY A 18 15.55 -23.59 -3.70
CA GLY A 18 16.79 -23.27 -2.98
C GLY A 18 17.54 -22.08 -3.57
N LYS A 19 16.83 -21.08 -4.11
CA LYS A 19 17.45 -19.86 -4.62
C LYS A 19 18.17 -19.09 -3.52
N ASP A 20 19.16 -18.31 -3.93
CA ASP A 20 19.96 -17.47 -3.04
C ASP A 20 19.11 -16.57 -2.12
N CYS A 21 19.49 -16.53 -0.84
CA CYS A 21 18.75 -15.81 0.20
C CYS A 21 18.64 -14.32 -0.10
N LYS A 22 19.69 -13.69 -0.67
CA LYS A 22 19.64 -12.26 -1.02
C LYS A 22 18.59 -12.01 -2.08
N ALA A 23 18.51 -12.86 -3.11
CA ALA A 23 17.47 -12.76 -4.14
C ALA A 23 16.04 -12.91 -3.56
N VAL A 24 15.83 -13.87 -2.66
CA VAL A 24 14.54 -14.05 -1.96
C VAL A 24 14.18 -12.82 -1.13
N VAL A 25 15.12 -12.29 -0.34
CA VAL A 25 14.93 -11.08 0.47
C VAL A 25 14.62 -9.85 -0.38
N THR A 26 15.27 -9.69 -1.53
CA THR A 26 14.94 -8.62 -2.49
C THR A 26 13.48 -8.70 -2.95
N GLN A 27 12.99 -9.89 -3.30
CA GLN A 27 11.59 -10.04 -3.74
C GLN A 27 10.59 -9.83 -2.60
N LEU A 28 10.89 -10.33 -1.39
CA LEU A 28 10.08 -10.06 -0.20
C LEU A 28 10.01 -8.56 0.11
N SER A 29 11.11 -7.83 -0.07
CA SER A 29 11.15 -6.38 0.14
C SER A 29 10.25 -5.66 -0.87
N ALA A 30 10.24 -6.09 -2.14
CA ALA A 30 9.33 -5.55 -3.14
C ALA A 30 7.85 -5.83 -2.81
N VAL A 31 7.55 -7.01 -2.28
CA VAL A 31 6.21 -7.35 -1.78
C VAL A 31 5.81 -6.43 -0.63
N ARG A 32 6.70 -6.23 0.36
CA ARG A 32 6.47 -5.32 1.48
C ARG A 32 6.11 -3.92 1.01
N SER A 33 6.90 -3.33 0.09
CA SER A 33 6.61 -2.02 -0.47
C SER A 33 5.24 -1.96 -1.18
N GLY A 34 4.87 -3.01 -1.92
CA GLY A 34 3.56 -3.09 -2.55
C GLY A 34 2.39 -3.17 -1.55
N VAL A 35 2.60 -3.89 -0.44
CA VAL A 35 1.63 -3.96 0.67
C VAL A 35 1.51 -2.61 1.36
N ASP A 36 2.63 -1.97 1.71
CA ASP A 36 2.65 -0.65 2.36
C ASP A 36 1.92 0.40 1.51
N HIS A 37 2.14 0.41 0.19
CA HIS A 37 1.40 1.27 -0.72
C HIS A 37 -0.12 0.97 -0.72
N THR A 38 -0.50 -0.30 -0.75
CA THR A 38 -1.92 -0.71 -0.73
C THR A 38 -2.59 -0.28 0.58
N ILE A 39 -1.91 -0.42 1.72
CA ILE A 39 -2.38 0.08 3.01
C ILE A 39 -2.60 1.58 2.95
N GLY A 40 -1.63 2.34 2.42
CA GLY A 40 -1.75 3.78 2.25
C GLY A 40 -3.00 4.19 1.47
N VAL A 41 -3.25 3.55 0.32
CA VAL A 41 -4.45 3.81 -0.49
C VAL A 41 -5.74 3.54 0.28
N ILE A 42 -5.83 2.42 1.01
CA ILE A 42 -7.03 2.06 1.79
C ILE A 42 -7.28 3.09 2.90
N VAL A 43 -6.24 3.46 3.64
CA VAL A 43 -6.35 4.44 4.73
C VAL A 43 -6.75 5.81 4.19
N SER A 44 -6.15 6.26 3.08
CA SER A 44 -6.51 7.52 2.43
C SER A 44 -7.97 7.52 1.97
N GLN A 45 -8.44 6.42 1.39
CA GLN A 45 -9.84 6.31 0.98
C GLN A 45 -10.80 6.36 2.18
N ASN A 46 -10.49 5.65 3.26
CA ASN A 46 -11.31 5.69 4.47
C ASN A 46 -11.32 7.08 5.12
N LEU A 47 -10.18 7.77 5.18
CA LEU A 47 -10.10 9.13 5.71
C LEU A 47 -10.96 10.10 4.89
N LYS A 48 -10.95 9.98 3.56
CA LYS A 48 -11.80 10.76 2.67
C LYS A 48 -13.29 10.54 2.98
N GLU A 49 -13.70 9.30 3.17
CA GLU A 49 -15.09 8.95 3.51
C GLU A 49 -15.49 9.55 4.87
N CYS A 50 -14.68 9.38 5.92
CA CYS A 50 -14.95 9.98 7.24
C CYS A 50 -15.11 11.51 7.17
N ILE A 51 -14.34 12.17 6.30
CA ILE A 51 -14.41 13.62 6.15
C ILE A 51 -15.62 14.05 5.32
N LEU A 52 -15.98 13.31 4.28
CA LEU A 52 -17.22 13.55 3.53
C LEU A 52 -18.46 13.35 4.40
N GLU A 53 -18.44 12.38 5.33
CA GLU A 53 -19.48 12.20 6.35
C GLU A 53 -19.49 13.37 7.35
N ALA A 54 -18.32 13.80 7.84
CA ALA A 54 -18.20 14.96 8.74
C ALA A 54 -18.63 16.27 8.06
N LYS A 55 -18.48 16.37 6.73
CA LYS A 55 -18.89 17.50 5.87
C LYS A 55 -20.38 17.70 5.70
N SER A 56 -21.22 16.88 6.34
CA SER A 56 -22.55 17.36 6.76
C SER A 56 -22.45 18.65 7.59
N ASN A 57 -21.25 19.05 8.06
CA ASN A 57 -20.89 20.34 8.63
C ASN A 57 -19.68 20.95 7.85
N GLU A 58 -19.87 22.08 7.17
CA GLU A 58 -19.01 22.63 6.08
C GLU A 58 -17.57 23.06 6.47
N ALA A 59 -16.57 22.76 5.62
CA ALA A 59 -15.36 23.59 5.26
C ALA A 59 -14.07 22.80 4.84
N THR A 60 -13.94 21.49 5.06
CA THR A 60 -12.59 20.85 5.12
C THR A 60 -12.26 19.86 3.97
N ASN A 61 -12.31 20.24 2.67
CA ASN A 61 -12.01 19.26 1.57
C ASN A 61 -10.59 19.33 1.05
N ASP A 62 -10.15 20.50 0.61
CA ASP A 62 -9.01 20.57 -0.32
C ASP A 62 -7.68 20.31 0.39
N SER A 63 -7.52 20.84 1.61
CA SER A 63 -6.32 20.61 2.43
C SER A 63 -6.15 19.16 2.88
N VAL A 64 -7.25 18.38 2.95
CA VAL A 64 -7.18 16.99 3.38
C VAL A 64 -6.87 16.07 2.21
N GLN A 65 -7.45 16.34 1.04
CA GLN A 65 -7.09 15.63 -0.18
C GLN A 65 -5.59 15.77 -0.47
N GLU A 66 -5.03 16.98 -0.27
CA GLU A 66 -3.59 17.23 -0.39
C GLU A 66 -2.76 16.48 0.68
N ALA A 67 -3.19 16.49 1.95
CA ALA A 67 -2.51 15.76 3.02
C ALA A 67 -2.53 14.23 2.81
N MET A 68 -3.62 13.69 2.26
CA MET A 68 -3.74 12.28 1.89
C MET A 68 -2.78 11.91 0.76
N GLU A 69 -2.68 12.75 -0.27
CA GLU A 69 -1.74 12.53 -1.35
C GLU A 69 -0.28 12.56 -0.87
N LEU A 70 0.05 13.45 0.07
CA LEU A 70 1.37 13.50 0.68
C LEU A 70 1.66 12.25 1.52
N LEU A 71 0.68 11.73 2.26
CA LEU A 71 0.83 10.47 2.99
C LEU A 71 1.13 9.29 2.06
N VAL A 72 0.45 9.20 0.91
CA VAL A 72 0.69 8.16 -0.10
C VAL A 72 2.04 8.35 -0.80
N LYS A 73 2.47 9.59 -1.06
CA LYS A 73 3.75 9.91 -1.75
C LYS A 73 4.97 9.86 -0.83
N SER A 74 4.81 9.95 0.48
CA SER A 74 5.92 9.95 1.46
C SER A 74 6.58 8.59 1.69
N ARG A 75 6.12 7.53 1.01
CA ARG A 75 6.57 6.15 1.20
C ARG A 75 7.03 5.51 -0.10
#